data_AF-A0A7C9D8Z2-F1
#
_entry.id   AF-A0A7C9D8Z2-F1
#
_cell.length_a   1.000
_cell.length_b   1.000
_cell.length_c   1.000
_cell.angle_alpha   90.00
_cell.angle_beta   90.00
_cell.angle_gamma   90.00
#
_symmetry.space_group_name_H-M   'P 1'
#
loop_
_entity.id
_entity.type
_entity.pdbx_description
1 polymer ?
#
loop_
_entity_poly.entity_id
_entity_poly.type
_entity_poly.pdbx_seq_one_letter_code
_entity_poly.pdbx_strand_id
1 'polypeptide(L)'
;SGDKNASGHMYTVVHDIIRKADLSTNIGNAVLYEAVCCAAGIHPNTKLLEATADAMSRFLKSDSHNLKYMGIDALGRLIKLSPEIAEQHQLAVIDCLEDPDDTLKRKTFELLYKMTKSSNVEVIVDRMIDYMININDSHYKTEISSRCVELAEQFAPSNQWFIQTMNRVFEHAGDLVNIKVAHNLMRLIAEGFG
;
A
#
# COMPACT_ATOMS: atom_id res chain seq x y z
N SER A 1 -0.79 -7.97 23.28
CA SER A 1 -1.90 -7.03 23.47
C SER A 1 -1.56 -6.12 24.64
N GLY A 2 -1.46 -4.80 24.44
CA GLY A 2 -1.08 -3.84 25.47
C GLY A 2 -2.23 -3.51 26.44
N ASP A 3 -1.90 -2.85 27.55
CA ASP A 3 -2.86 -2.42 28.57
C ASP A 3 -3.71 -1.24 28.07
N LYS A 4 -5.03 -1.45 27.99
CA LYS A 4 -6.02 -0.45 27.55
C LYS A 4 -6.11 0.73 28.51
N ASN A 5 -5.98 0.51 29.82
CA ASN A 5 -6.03 1.56 30.81
C ASN A 5 -4.79 2.46 30.70
N ALA A 6 -3.60 1.84 30.61
CA ALA A 6 -2.36 2.57 30.37
C ALA A 6 -2.43 3.40 29.07
N SER A 7 -2.91 2.80 27.97
CA SER A 7 -3.11 3.50 26.69
C SER A 7 -4.07 4.68 26.82
N GLY A 8 -5.14 4.54 27.63
CA GLY A 8 -6.12 5.58 27.90
C GLY A 8 -5.52 6.88 28.42
N HIS A 9 -4.50 6.79 29.29
CA HIS A 9 -3.79 7.96 29.81
C HIS A 9 -2.97 8.70 28.74
N MET A 10 -2.63 8.04 27.63
CA MET A 10 -1.79 8.61 26.57
C MET A 10 -2.61 9.32 25.48
N TYR A 11 -3.88 8.93 25.26
CA TYR A 11 -4.66 9.41 24.11
C TYR A 11 -4.72 10.93 23.99
N THR A 12 -5.02 11.64 25.10
CA THR A 12 -5.12 13.10 25.10
C THR A 12 -3.79 13.77 24.75
N VAL A 13 -2.68 13.25 25.29
CA VAL A 13 -1.34 13.81 25.06
C VAL A 13 -0.93 13.62 23.60
N VAL A 14 -1.10 12.40 23.07
CA VAL A 14 -0.76 12.10 21.67
C VAL A 14 -1.60 12.94 20.71
N HIS A 15 -2.91 13.05 20.98
CA HIS A 15 -3.80 13.89 20.18
C HIS A 15 -3.38 15.38 20.19
N ASP A 16 -2.99 15.91 21.36
CA ASP A 16 -2.51 17.28 21.46
C ASP A 16 -1.19 17.51 20.72
N ILE A 17 -0.27 16.54 20.74
CA ILE A 17 0.98 16.59 19.96
C ILE A 17 0.66 16.65 18.47
N ILE A 18 -0.22 15.77 17.97
CA ILE A 18 -0.65 15.74 16.56
C ILE A 18 -1.20 17.11 16.14
N ARG A 19 -2.04 17.72 16.98
CA ARG A 19 -2.68 19.01 16.68
C ARG A 19 -1.70 20.20 16.70
N LYS A 20 -0.68 20.15 17.55
CA LYS A 20 0.23 21.29 17.81
C LYS A 20 1.55 21.21 17.04
N ALA A 21 1.85 20.09 16.38
CA ALA A 21 3.08 19.92 15.63
C ALA A 21 3.23 20.95 14.50
N ASP A 22 4.40 21.61 14.42
CA ASP A 22 4.73 22.57 13.37
C ASP A 22 5.24 21.89 12.12
N LEU A 23 4.38 21.78 11.11
CA LEU A 23 4.66 21.05 9.87
C LEU A 23 5.61 21.78 8.91
N SER A 24 5.95 23.04 9.21
CA SER A 24 6.90 23.81 8.40
C SER A 24 8.36 23.38 8.63
N THR A 25 8.63 22.61 9.70
CA THR A 25 9.98 22.19 10.07
C THR A 25 10.13 20.68 10.03
N ASN A 26 11.32 20.21 9.70
CA ASN A 26 11.65 18.77 9.77
C ASN A 26 11.48 18.21 11.19
N ILE A 27 11.77 19.02 12.21
CA ILE A 27 11.61 18.63 13.62
C ILE A 27 10.13 18.40 13.94
N GLY A 28 9.25 19.33 13.57
CA GLY A 28 7.83 19.17 13.81
C GLY A 28 7.22 18.02 13.01
N ASN A 29 7.67 17.79 11.77
CA ASN A 29 7.28 16.61 10.99
C ASN A 29 7.74 15.30 11.64
N ALA A 30 8.95 15.24 12.19
CA ALA A 30 9.44 14.07 12.93
C ALA A 30 8.62 13.80 14.20
N VAL A 31 8.32 14.85 14.97
CA VAL A 31 7.46 14.76 16.17
C VAL A 31 6.06 14.28 15.81
N LEU A 32 5.47 14.80 14.72
CA LEU A 32 4.16 14.36 14.26
C LEU A 32 4.18 12.87 13.86
N TYR A 33 5.17 12.45 13.08
CA TYR A 33 5.29 11.06 12.66
C TYR A 33 5.46 10.10 13.83
N GLU A 34 6.27 10.45 14.82
CA GLU A 34 6.42 9.63 16.02
C GLU A 34 5.11 9.58 16.83
N ALA A 35 4.35 10.67 16.89
CA ALA A 35 3.02 10.66 17.50
C ALA A 35 2.06 9.72 16.77
N VAL A 36 2.11 9.66 15.44
CA VAL A 36 1.34 8.70 14.63
C VAL A 36 1.80 7.26 14.89
N CYS A 37 3.10 7.00 14.97
CA CYS A 37 3.65 5.68 15.29
C CYS A 37 3.24 5.22 16.69
N CYS A 38 3.27 6.12 17.68
CA CYS A 38 2.81 5.88 19.03
C CYS A 38 1.33 5.53 19.07
N ALA A 39 0.48 6.32 18.39
CA ALA A 39 -0.94 6.03 18.26
C ALA A 39 -1.22 4.66 17.62
N ALA A 40 -0.42 4.25 16.63
CA ALA A 40 -0.52 2.94 16.00
C ALA A 40 0.01 1.78 16.89
N GLY A 41 0.78 2.09 17.94
CA GLY A 41 1.37 1.11 18.86
C GLY A 41 0.57 0.87 20.15
N ILE A 42 -0.36 1.76 20.50
CA ILE A 42 -1.19 1.67 21.70
C ILE A 42 -2.57 1.08 21.40
N HIS A 43 -3.40 0.85 22.43
CA HIS A 43 -4.75 0.34 22.21
C HIS A 43 -5.57 1.29 21.32
N PRO A 44 -6.26 0.81 20.28
CA PRO A 44 -6.97 1.67 19.32
C PRO A 44 -8.00 2.58 19.98
N ASN A 45 -8.03 3.83 19.53
CA ASN A 45 -9.03 4.83 19.90
C ASN A 45 -9.51 5.53 18.62
N THR A 46 -10.81 5.52 18.36
CA THR A 46 -11.39 6.03 17.11
C THR A 46 -11.02 7.48 16.82
N LYS A 47 -11.16 8.37 17.80
CA LYS A 47 -10.84 9.80 17.62
C LYS A 47 -9.35 10.03 17.35
N LEU A 48 -8.49 9.26 18.03
CA LEU A 48 -7.06 9.34 17.81
C LEU A 48 -6.69 8.82 16.41
N LEU A 49 -7.32 7.72 15.97
CA LEU A 49 -7.11 7.16 14.63
C LEU A 49 -7.52 8.14 13.53
N GLU A 50 -8.67 8.79 13.67
CA GLU A 50 -9.13 9.85 12.76
C GLU A 50 -8.11 11.00 12.68
N ALA A 51 -7.63 11.49 13.83
CA ALA A 51 -6.62 12.55 13.87
C ALA A 51 -5.30 12.12 13.22
N THR A 52 -4.86 10.88 13.43
CA THR A 52 -3.66 10.35 12.77
C THR A 52 -3.83 10.15 11.28
N ALA A 53 -5.01 9.74 10.81
CA ALA A 53 -5.30 9.60 9.39
C ALA A 53 -5.25 10.97 8.68
N ASP A 54 -5.85 12.00 9.27
CA ASP A 54 -5.77 13.38 8.74
C ASP A 54 -4.32 13.87 8.69
N ALA A 55 -3.55 13.68 9.76
CA ALA A 55 -2.15 14.07 9.83
C ALA A 55 -1.29 13.35 8.78
N MET A 56 -1.45 12.03 8.64
CA MET A 56 -0.74 11.22 7.65
C MET A 56 -1.09 11.67 6.22
N SER A 57 -2.34 12.07 5.96
CA SER A 57 -2.75 12.57 4.64
C SER A 57 -1.94 13.78 4.16
N ARG A 58 -1.43 14.60 5.09
CA ARG A 58 -0.58 15.76 4.79
C ARG A 58 0.81 15.33 4.32
N PHE A 59 1.34 14.25 4.89
CA PHE A 59 2.60 13.65 4.45
C PHE A 59 2.50 13.08 3.04
N LEU A 60 1.42 12.35 2.73
CA LEU A 60 1.19 11.80 1.38
C LEU A 60 1.07 12.87 0.30
N LYS A 61 0.53 14.05 0.64
CA LYS A 61 0.33 15.18 -0.28
C LYS A 61 1.55 16.11 -0.37
N SER A 62 2.63 15.82 0.35
CA SER A 62 3.83 16.66 0.33
C SER A 62 4.61 16.49 -0.97
N ASP A 63 5.29 17.54 -1.43
CA ASP A 63 6.26 17.44 -2.52
C ASP A 63 7.55 16.74 -2.10
N SER A 64 7.80 16.59 -0.79
CA SER A 64 8.98 15.91 -0.28
C SER A 64 8.82 14.39 -0.33
N HIS A 65 9.69 13.71 -1.08
CA HIS A 65 9.77 12.24 -1.14
C HIS A 65 9.89 11.61 0.25
N ASN A 66 10.68 12.22 1.14
CA ASN A 66 10.86 11.76 2.52
C ASN A 66 9.56 11.83 3.32
N LEU A 67 8.79 12.92 3.18
CA LEU A 67 7.51 13.05 3.86
C LEU A 67 6.48 12.09 3.27
N LYS A 68 6.40 11.93 1.95
CA LYS A 68 5.56 10.89 1.33
C LYS A 68 5.90 9.51 1.86
N TYR A 69 7.19 9.17 1.96
CA TYR A 69 7.65 7.91 2.54
C TYR A 69 7.16 7.72 3.99
N MET A 70 7.27 8.76 4.82
CA MET A 70 6.74 8.75 6.18
C MET A 70 5.21 8.53 6.20
N GLY A 71 4.49 9.15 5.25
CA GLY A 71 3.05 8.94 5.05
C GLY A 71 2.70 7.49 4.71
N ILE A 72 3.40 6.90 3.75
CA ILE A 72 3.22 5.50 3.33
C ILE A 72 3.54 4.54 4.49
N ASP A 73 4.65 4.76 5.21
CA ASP A 73 5.00 3.92 6.37
C ASP A 73 3.95 4.03 7.49
N ALA A 74 3.53 5.26 7.82
CA ALA A 74 2.50 5.51 8.82
C ALA A 74 1.16 4.85 8.44
N LEU A 75 0.71 5.01 7.20
CA LEU A 75 -0.51 4.37 6.70
C LEU A 75 -0.42 2.85 6.81
N GLY A 76 0.70 2.25 6.40
CA GLY A 76 0.92 0.81 6.53
C GLY A 76 0.81 0.26 7.97
N ARG A 77 1.01 1.11 8.98
CA ARG A 77 0.75 0.76 10.39
C ARG A 77 -0.73 0.91 10.74
N LEU A 78 -1.36 2.01 10.31
CA LEU A 78 -2.76 2.31 10.62
C LEU A 78 -3.74 1.31 9.99
N ILE A 79 -3.49 0.82 8.78
CA ILE A 79 -4.39 -0.14 8.11
C ILE A 79 -4.53 -1.47 8.87
N LYS A 80 -3.54 -1.82 9.71
CA LYS A 80 -3.60 -3.01 10.56
C LYS A 80 -4.61 -2.85 11.71
N LEU A 81 -4.92 -1.61 12.07
CA LEU A 81 -5.85 -1.26 13.14
C LEU A 81 -7.23 -0.92 12.58
N SER A 82 -7.27 -0.19 11.47
CA SER A 82 -8.49 0.18 10.77
C SER A 82 -8.27 0.11 9.25
N PRO A 83 -8.64 -1.02 8.61
CA PRO A 83 -8.47 -1.21 7.17
C PRO A 83 -9.19 -0.16 6.33
N GLU A 84 -10.29 0.40 6.83
CA GLU A 84 -11.12 1.41 6.16
C GLU A 84 -10.33 2.69 5.83
N ILE A 85 -9.28 3.01 6.59
CA ILE A 85 -8.41 4.16 6.34
C ILE A 85 -7.69 4.02 4.99
N ALA A 86 -7.37 2.80 4.57
CA ALA A 86 -6.66 2.55 3.32
C ALA A 86 -7.45 3.09 2.11
N GLU A 87 -8.77 2.89 2.12
CA GLU A 87 -9.66 3.25 1.01
C GLU A 87 -9.71 4.76 0.79
N GLN A 88 -9.71 5.52 1.89
CA GLN A 88 -9.76 6.99 1.87
C GLN A 88 -8.52 7.61 1.23
N HIS A 89 -7.38 6.90 1.26
CA HIS A 89 -6.10 7.40 0.78
C HIS A 89 -5.57 6.65 -0.45
N GLN A 90 -6.33 5.72 -1.00
CA GLN A 90 -5.88 4.83 -2.09
C GLN A 90 -5.28 5.59 -3.28
N LEU A 91 -5.95 6.64 -3.75
CA LEU A 91 -5.46 7.42 -4.90
C LEU A 91 -4.10 8.06 -4.61
N ALA A 92 -3.93 8.67 -3.43
CA ALA A 92 -2.66 9.27 -3.04
C ALA A 92 -1.53 8.23 -2.89
N VAL A 93 -1.86 7.02 -2.42
CA VAL A 93 -0.90 5.91 -2.36
C VAL A 93 -0.49 5.48 -3.77
N ILE A 94 -1.45 5.31 -4.68
CA ILE A 94 -1.18 4.95 -6.08
C ILE A 94 -0.26 5.98 -6.74
N ASP A 95 -0.51 7.27 -6.53
CA ASP A 95 0.31 8.35 -7.10
C ASP A 95 1.77 8.30 -6.60
N CYS A 96 2.03 7.75 -5.41
CA CYS A 96 3.39 7.57 -4.90
C CYS A 96 4.19 6.49 -5.67
N LEU A 97 3.56 5.70 -6.52
CA LEU A 97 4.25 4.72 -7.39
C LEU A 97 4.88 5.40 -8.62
N GLU A 98 4.48 6.63 -8.94
CA GLU A 98 5.05 7.45 -10.02
C GLU A 98 6.21 8.33 -9.55
N ASP A 99 6.48 8.36 -8.24
CA ASP A 99 7.49 9.23 -7.64
C ASP A 99 8.92 8.86 -8.11
N PRO A 100 9.84 9.81 -8.36
CA PRO A 100 11.19 9.49 -8.83
C PRO A 100 12.04 8.71 -7.81
N ASP A 101 11.68 8.68 -6.53
CA ASP A 101 12.42 7.95 -5.51
C ASP A 101 12.08 6.45 -5.51
N ASP A 102 13.06 5.60 -5.84
CA ASP A 102 12.90 4.14 -5.89
C ASP A 102 12.59 3.51 -4.53
N THR A 103 13.05 4.11 -3.44
CA THR A 103 12.81 3.59 -2.08
C THR A 103 11.35 3.81 -1.69
N LEU A 104 10.80 4.98 -2.01
CA LEU A 104 9.39 5.30 -1.89
C LEU A 104 8.55 4.37 -2.77
N LYS A 105 8.89 4.20 -4.05
CA LYS A 105 8.18 3.29 -4.96
C LYS A 105 8.10 1.87 -4.41
N ARG A 106 9.21 1.31 -3.93
CA ARG A 106 9.27 -0.02 -3.28
C ARG A 106 8.34 -0.11 -2.08
N LYS A 107 8.37 0.92 -1.22
CA LYS A 107 7.51 0.98 -0.02
C LYS A 107 6.03 1.11 -0.38
N THR A 108 5.71 1.90 -1.40
CA THR A 108 4.36 2.09 -1.92
C THR A 108 3.82 0.79 -2.50
N PHE A 109 4.60 0.08 -3.31
CA PHE A 109 4.26 -1.24 -3.83
C PHE A 109 3.90 -2.21 -2.71
N GLU A 110 4.73 -2.28 -1.67
CA GLU A 110 4.50 -3.11 -0.49
C GLU A 110 3.21 -2.76 0.26
N LEU A 111 2.78 -1.50 0.24
CA LEU A 111 1.54 -1.06 0.85
C LEU A 111 0.33 -1.41 -0.03
N LEU A 112 0.42 -1.14 -1.34
CA LEU A 112 -0.60 -1.47 -2.32
C LEU A 112 -0.97 -2.95 -2.30
N TYR A 113 0.03 -3.83 -2.27
CA TYR A 113 -0.18 -5.27 -2.13
C TYR A 113 -1.00 -5.60 -0.86
N LYS A 114 -0.69 -4.97 0.27
CA LYS A 114 -1.36 -5.23 1.56
C LYS A 114 -2.78 -4.68 1.64
N MET A 115 -3.10 -3.62 0.92
CA MET A 115 -4.43 -2.98 0.93
C MET A 115 -5.34 -3.44 -0.22
N THR A 116 -4.87 -4.36 -1.06
CA THR A 116 -5.66 -4.89 -2.16
C THR A 116 -6.80 -5.76 -1.65
N LYS A 117 -7.97 -5.59 -2.28
CA LYS A 117 -9.22 -6.31 -2.04
C LYS A 117 -9.97 -6.46 -3.36
N SER A 118 -11.00 -7.32 -3.38
CA SER A 118 -11.81 -7.56 -4.59
C SER A 118 -12.39 -6.28 -5.23
N SER A 119 -12.66 -5.23 -4.44
CA SER A 119 -13.24 -3.99 -4.97
C SER A 119 -12.23 -3.01 -5.59
N ASN A 120 -10.92 -3.24 -5.43
CA ASN A 120 -9.88 -2.34 -5.95
C ASN A 120 -8.73 -3.05 -6.67
N VAL A 121 -8.79 -4.38 -6.80
CA VAL A 121 -7.75 -5.20 -7.43
C VAL A 121 -7.41 -4.73 -8.84
N GLU A 122 -8.41 -4.39 -9.66
CA GLU A 122 -8.19 -4.01 -11.06
C GLU A 122 -7.25 -2.79 -11.14
N VAL A 123 -7.59 -1.74 -10.41
CA VAL A 123 -6.83 -0.48 -10.39
C VAL A 123 -5.44 -0.67 -9.79
N ILE A 124 -5.31 -1.44 -8.71
CA ILE A 124 -4.02 -1.64 -8.05
C ILE A 124 -3.09 -2.51 -8.90
N VAL A 125 -3.57 -3.63 -9.41
CA VAL A 125 -2.75 -4.55 -10.22
C VAL A 125 -2.32 -3.89 -11.52
N ASP A 126 -3.18 -3.10 -12.18
CA ASP A 126 -2.80 -2.35 -13.37
C ASP A 126 -1.60 -1.42 -13.10
N ARG A 127 -1.63 -0.69 -12.00
CA ARG A 127 -0.52 0.19 -11.58
C ARG A 127 0.73 -0.57 -11.18
N MET A 128 0.59 -1.71 -10.52
CA MET A 128 1.71 -2.58 -10.18
C MET A 128 2.39 -3.16 -11.43
N ILE A 129 1.63 -3.49 -12.47
CA ILE A 129 2.15 -3.92 -13.77
C ILE A 129 2.88 -2.77 -14.47
N ASP A 130 2.29 -1.57 -14.51
CA ASP A 130 2.94 -0.39 -15.10
C ASP A 130 4.29 -0.10 -14.40
N TYR A 131 4.33 -0.21 -13.08
CA TYR A 131 5.58 -0.11 -12.31
C TYR A 131 6.58 -1.23 -12.67
N MET A 132 6.12 -2.48 -12.74
CA MET A 132 6.94 -3.64 -13.12
C MET A 132 7.65 -3.46 -14.46
N ILE A 133 6.95 -2.91 -15.47
CA ILE A 133 7.47 -2.70 -16.82
C ILE A 133 8.72 -1.81 -16.80
N ASN A 134 8.76 -0.84 -15.89
CA ASN A 134 9.85 0.11 -15.74
C ASN A 134 11.02 -0.41 -14.89
N ILE A 135 10.92 -1.62 -14.31
CA ILE A 135 12.00 -2.22 -13.51
C ILE A 135 12.96 -3.02 -14.41
N ASN A 136 14.23 -2.66 -14.33
CA ASN A 136 15.32 -3.34 -15.04
C ASN A 136 15.93 -4.51 -14.24
N ASP A 137 15.84 -4.49 -12.91
CA ASP A 137 16.39 -5.54 -12.06
C ASP A 137 15.51 -6.81 -12.12
N SER A 138 16.02 -7.89 -12.71
CA SER A 138 15.25 -9.12 -12.92
C SER A 138 14.78 -9.77 -11.62
N HIS A 139 15.57 -9.71 -10.54
CA HIS A 139 15.19 -10.31 -9.27
C HIS A 139 13.98 -9.58 -8.68
N TYR A 140 14.02 -8.25 -8.66
CA TYR A 140 12.93 -7.44 -8.16
C TYR A 140 11.71 -7.47 -9.09
N LYS A 141 11.91 -7.49 -10.41
CA LYS A 141 10.83 -7.70 -11.39
C LYS A 141 10.12 -9.04 -11.19
N THR A 142 10.86 -10.09 -10.84
CA THR A 142 10.30 -11.42 -10.49
C THR A 142 9.38 -11.30 -9.28
N GLU A 143 9.83 -10.65 -8.21
CA GLU A 143 9.02 -10.44 -7.01
C GLU A 143 7.73 -9.68 -7.32
N ILE A 144 7.82 -8.58 -8.06
CA ILE A 144 6.65 -7.79 -8.46
C ILE A 144 5.67 -8.64 -9.27
N SER A 145 6.17 -9.36 -10.29
CA SER A 145 5.33 -10.20 -11.14
C SER A 145 4.59 -11.26 -10.33
N SER A 146 5.28 -11.91 -9.37
CA SER A 146 4.68 -12.92 -8.49
C SER A 146 3.54 -12.33 -7.67
N ARG A 147 3.73 -11.13 -7.11
CA ARG A 147 2.70 -10.44 -6.33
C ARG A 147 1.49 -10.04 -7.18
N CYS A 148 1.71 -9.55 -8.40
CA CYS A 148 0.60 -9.27 -9.33
C CYS A 148 -0.22 -10.52 -9.65
N VAL A 149 0.45 -11.66 -9.89
CA VAL A 149 -0.21 -12.94 -10.13
C VAL A 149 -0.99 -13.40 -8.91
N GLU A 150 -0.40 -13.36 -7.72
CA GLU A 150 -1.07 -13.74 -6.46
C GLU A 150 -2.36 -12.94 -6.26
N LEU A 151 -2.31 -11.61 -6.46
CA LEU A 151 -3.48 -10.75 -6.35
C LEU A 151 -4.54 -11.06 -7.42
N ALA A 152 -4.12 -11.33 -8.66
CA ALA A 152 -5.03 -11.68 -9.73
C ALA A 152 -5.72 -13.03 -9.46
N GLU A 153 -5.00 -14.05 -9.02
CA GLU A 153 -5.57 -15.36 -8.66
C GLU A 153 -6.53 -15.25 -7.47
N GLN A 154 -6.24 -14.39 -6.50
CA GLN A 154 -7.04 -14.24 -5.29
C GLN A 154 -8.29 -13.40 -5.47
N PHE A 155 -8.21 -12.31 -6.25
CA PHE A 155 -9.23 -11.27 -6.25
C PHE A 155 -9.87 -11.00 -7.61
N ALA A 156 -9.49 -11.70 -8.68
CA ALA A 156 -10.02 -11.46 -10.03
C ALA A 156 -11.57 -11.37 -10.04
N PRO A 157 -12.14 -10.30 -10.61
CA PRO A 157 -13.58 -10.14 -10.70
C PRO A 157 -14.21 -11.02 -11.79
N SER A 158 -13.43 -11.44 -12.79
CA SER A 158 -13.86 -12.31 -13.87
C SER A 158 -12.68 -13.07 -14.50
N ASN A 159 -12.98 -14.19 -15.17
CA ASN A 159 -11.99 -14.94 -15.94
C ASN A 159 -11.40 -14.12 -17.09
N GLN A 160 -12.21 -13.26 -17.72
CA GLN A 160 -11.76 -12.38 -18.79
C GLN A 160 -10.70 -11.40 -18.29
N TRP A 161 -10.97 -10.71 -17.17
CA TRP A 161 -10.01 -9.80 -16.55
C TRP A 161 -8.74 -10.55 -16.14
N PHE A 162 -8.89 -11.73 -15.52
CA PHE A 162 -7.75 -12.56 -15.13
C PHE A 162 -6.85 -12.90 -16.33
N ILE A 163 -7.43 -13.40 -17.44
CA ILE A 163 -6.68 -13.74 -18.65
C ILE A 163 -5.95 -12.52 -19.23
N GLN A 164 -6.63 -11.37 -19.30
CA GLN A 164 -6.03 -10.12 -19.80
C GLN A 164 -4.85 -9.66 -18.93
N THR A 165 -5.03 -9.64 -17.61
CA THR A 165 -3.97 -9.30 -16.65
C THR A 165 -2.80 -10.27 -16.75
N MET A 166 -3.06 -11.57 -16.81
CA MET A 166 -2.03 -12.58 -16.95
C MET A 166 -1.24 -12.43 -18.25
N ASN A 167 -1.90 -12.12 -19.37
CA ASN A 167 -1.21 -11.86 -20.64
C ASN A 167 -0.26 -10.65 -20.53
N ARG A 168 -0.69 -9.55 -19.89
CA ARG A 168 0.19 -8.39 -19.64
C ARG A 168 1.40 -8.76 -18.80
N VAL A 169 1.22 -9.58 -17.76
CA VAL A 169 2.33 -10.04 -16.93
C VAL A 169 3.30 -10.90 -17.75
N PHE A 170 2.79 -11.86 -18.53
CA PHE A 170 3.63 -12.73 -19.36
C PHE A 170 4.36 -11.98 -20.48
N GLU A 171 3.74 -10.96 -21.09
CA GLU A 171 4.36 -10.13 -22.12
C GLU A 171 5.63 -9.43 -21.62
N HIS A 172 5.67 -9.03 -20.35
CA HIS A 172 6.75 -8.22 -19.80
C HIS A 172 7.67 -8.95 -18.81
N ALA A 173 7.25 -10.07 -18.26
CA ALA A 173 7.99 -10.83 -17.25
C ALA A 173 7.84 -12.36 -17.41
N GLY A 174 7.43 -12.86 -18.58
CA GLY A 174 7.06 -14.26 -18.75
C GLY A 174 8.17 -15.28 -18.48
N ASP A 175 9.43 -14.91 -18.70
CA ASP A 175 10.62 -15.71 -18.36
C ASP A 175 10.91 -15.78 -16.85
N LEU A 176 10.35 -14.84 -16.09
CA LEU A 176 10.51 -14.72 -14.64
C LEU A 176 9.36 -15.37 -13.84
N VAL A 177 8.21 -15.55 -14.48
CA VAL A 177 7.01 -16.09 -13.83
C VAL A 177 7.10 -17.61 -13.70
N ASN A 178 6.62 -18.14 -12.56
CA ASN A 178 6.58 -19.58 -12.32
C ASN A 178 5.72 -20.30 -13.38
N ILE A 179 6.29 -21.32 -14.01
CA ILE A 179 5.64 -22.10 -15.08
C ILE A 179 4.27 -22.69 -14.69
N LYS A 180 4.05 -22.95 -13.40
CA LYS A 180 2.75 -23.42 -12.89
C LYS A 180 1.62 -22.44 -13.20
N VAL A 181 1.90 -21.14 -13.15
CA VAL A 181 0.94 -20.08 -13.44
C VAL A 181 0.54 -20.12 -14.92
N ALA A 182 1.51 -20.32 -15.82
CA ALA A 182 1.24 -20.50 -17.25
C ALA A 182 0.39 -21.76 -17.51
N HIS A 183 0.66 -22.86 -16.80
CA HIS A 183 -0.15 -24.07 -16.88
C HIS A 183 -1.59 -23.84 -16.40
N ASN A 184 -1.78 -23.10 -15.31
CA ASN A 184 -3.12 -22.74 -14.81
C ASN A 184 -3.91 -21.92 -15.84
N LEU A 185 -3.26 -20.92 -16.46
CA LEU A 185 -3.87 -20.12 -17.51
C LEU A 185 -4.28 -20.97 -18.72
N MET A 186 -3.38 -21.83 -19.21
CA MET A 186 -3.69 -22.71 -20.36
C MET A 186 -4.88 -23.63 -20.08
N ARG A 187 -4.99 -24.16 -18.85
CA ARG A 187 -6.13 -24.97 -18.43
C ARG A 187 -7.43 -24.16 -18.43
N LEU A 188 -7.42 -22.95 -17.88
CA LEU A 188 -8.61 -22.07 -17.87
C LEU A 188 -9.10 -21.75 -19.29
N ILE A 189 -8.18 -21.50 -20.23
CA ILE A 189 -8.53 -21.28 -21.64
C ILE A 189 -9.11 -22.55 -22.27
N ALA A 190 -8.51 -23.71 -21.99
CA ALA A 190 -8.99 -25.00 -22.50
C ALA A 190 -10.38 -25.40 -21.97
N GLU A 191 -10.74 -24.96 -20.76
CA GLU A 191 -12.04 -25.20 -20.12
C GLU A 191 -13.18 -24.29 -20.66
N GLY A 192 -12.88 -23.35 -21.57
CA GLY A 192 -13.90 -22.70 -22.42
C GLY A 192 -14.44 -21.34 -21.94
N PHE A 193 -13.72 -20.61 -21.09
CA PHE A 193 -14.07 -19.23 -20.69
C PHE A 193 -13.38 -18.16 -21.56
N GLY A 194 -13.51 -18.31 -22.89
CA GLY A 194 -13.11 -17.32 -23.89
C GLY A 194 -14.31 -16.65 -24.54
#